data_AF-A0A1G8DNL3-F1
#
_entry.id   AF-A0A1G8DNL3-F1
#
_cell.length_a   1.000
_cell.length_b   1.000
_cell.length_c   1.000
_cell.angle_alpha   90.00
_cell.angle_beta   90.00
_cell.angle_gamma   90.00
#
_symmetry.space_group_name_H-M   'P 1'
#
loop_
_entity.id
_entity.type
_entity.pdbx_description
1 polymer ?
#
loop_
_entity_poly.entity_id
_entity_poly.type
_entity_poly.pdbx_seq_one_letter_code
_entity_poly.pdbx_strand_id
1 'polypeptide(L)'
;MTARRQMRPTDVKRLNRSWRRSTEQRLALIVESVTGPFNIGSIFRTAAALGVEHVWLAGNATPPTNPKAQKTALGTDRYVPWSEPVPASEAVRTAKEAGFSVVAVELTGDAVPLHESPLGGDVCLAVGGEDHGCSPALLEAADAVSYIPQIGRVGSFNVAVAAAIALADARRQGWSAS
;
A
#
# COMPACT_ATOMS: atom_id res chain seq x y z
N MET A 1 8.56 38.59 0.01
CA MET A 1 8.56 37.11 0.14
C MET A 1 7.75 36.75 1.38
N THR A 2 6.70 35.95 1.24
CA THR A 2 5.98 35.42 2.41
C THR A 2 6.88 34.43 3.14
N ALA A 3 7.08 34.59 4.45
CA ALA A 3 7.89 33.68 5.25
C ALA A 3 7.29 32.27 5.22
N ARG A 4 8.14 31.23 5.09
CA ARG A 4 7.70 29.83 5.17
C ARG A 4 7.09 29.58 6.55
N ARG A 5 5.86 29.08 6.60
CA ARG A 5 5.14 28.76 7.85
C ARG A 5 4.43 27.42 7.72
N GLN A 6 4.39 26.65 8.80
CA GLN A 6 3.59 25.44 8.88
C GLN A 6 2.08 25.75 8.76
N MET A 7 1.36 24.93 8.02
CA MET A 7 -0.10 25.03 7.91
C MET A 7 -0.76 24.73 9.25
N ARG A 8 -1.83 25.45 9.57
CA ARG A 8 -2.64 25.13 10.75
C ARG A 8 -3.42 23.83 10.50
N PRO A 9 -3.77 23.07 11.54
CA PRO A 9 -4.52 21.82 11.39
C PRO A 9 -5.83 21.96 10.58
N THR A 10 -6.54 23.09 10.71
CA THR A 10 -7.76 23.37 9.95
C THR A 10 -7.51 23.56 8.46
N ASP A 11 -6.38 24.19 8.10
CA ASP A 11 -5.98 24.39 6.71
C ASP A 11 -5.58 23.06 6.07
N VAL A 12 -4.83 22.21 6.79
CA VAL A 12 -4.49 20.85 6.35
C VAL A 12 -5.75 20.01 6.11
N LYS A 13 -6.72 20.04 7.04
CA LYS A 13 -8.00 19.31 6.87
C LYS A 13 -8.80 19.77 5.66
N ARG A 14 -8.75 21.06 5.30
CA ARG A 14 -9.41 21.57 4.09
C ARG A 14 -8.68 21.11 2.84
N LEU A 15 -7.35 21.16 2.84
CA LEU A 15 -6.51 20.72 1.74
C LEU A 15 -6.64 19.20 1.47
N ASN A 16 -6.62 18.38 2.51
CA ASN A 16 -6.83 16.94 2.37
C ASN A 16 -8.21 16.62 1.77
N ARG A 17 -9.25 17.42 2.10
CA ARG A 17 -10.59 17.24 1.51
C ARG A 17 -10.64 17.65 0.04
N SER A 18 -9.93 18.70 -0.38
CA SER A 18 -9.86 19.05 -1.79
C SER A 18 -9.11 17.98 -2.58
N TRP A 19 -7.96 17.52 -2.08
CA TRP A 19 -7.19 16.45 -2.72
C TRP A 19 -8.01 15.18 -2.89
N ARG A 20 -8.73 14.73 -1.86
CA ARG A 20 -9.62 13.57 -1.95
C ARG A 20 -10.73 13.72 -3.01
N ARG A 21 -11.21 14.94 -3.26
CA ARG A 21 -12.26 15.20 -4.27
C ARG A 21 -11.71 15.25 -5.69
N SER A 22 -10.43 15.58 -5.86
CA SER A 22 -9.75 15.65 -7.14
C SER A 22 -9.02 14.36 -7.53
N THR A 23 -9.04 13.34 -6.66
CA THR A 23 -8.41 12.05 -6.94
C THR A 23 -9.50 11.04 -7.31
N GLU A 24 -9.56 10.68 -8.60
CA GLU A 24 -10.54 9.72 -9.11
C GLU A 24 -10.05 8.27 -8.99
N GLN A 25 -8.72 8.06 -9.09
CA GLN A 25 -8.11 6.74 -9.00
C GLN A 25 -8.39 6.06 -7.65
N ARG A 26 -8.95 4.85 -7.67
CA ARG A 26 -9.04 4.00 -6.47
C ARG A 26 -7.72 3.29 -6.22
N LEU A 27 -7.37 3.14 -4.95
CA LEU A 27 -6.13 2.51 -4.52
C LEU A 27 -6.45 1.52 -3.41
N ALA A 28 -5.99 0.29 -3.56
CA ALA A 28 -6.13 -0.75 -2.55
C ALA A 28 -4.78 -1.42 -2.25
N LEU A 29 -4.76 -2.27 -1.22
CA LEU A 29 -3.55 -2.97 -0.80
C LEU A 29 -3.84 -4.42 -0.39
N ILE A 30 -3.01 -5.35 -0.82
CA ILE A 30 -2.89 -6.69 -0.26
C ILE A 30 -1.63 -6.74 0.60
N VAL A 31 -1.77 -7.24 1.83
CA VAL A 31 -0.65 -7.43 2.76
C VAL A 31 -0.55 -8.91 3.08
N GLU A 32 0.39 -9.59 2.46
CA GLU A 32 0.61 -11.02 2.63
C GLU A 32 1.65 -11.30 3.71
N SER A 33 1.28 -12.10 4.71
CA SER A 33 2.19 -12.69 5.69
C SER A 33 3.14 -11.70 6.40
N VAL A 34 2.75 -10.43 6.50
CA VAL A 34 3.44 -9.44 7.35
C VAL A 34 3.08 -9.71 8.80
N THR A 35 4.03 -10.25 9.56
CA THR A 35 3.78 -10.70 10.93
C THR A 35 4.21 -9.67 11.97
N GLY A 36 5.06 -8.72 11.59
CA GLY A 36 5.50 -7.64 12.48
C GLY A 36 4.35 -6.67 12.79
N PRO A 37 3.82 -6.61 14.03
CA PRO A 37 2.68 -5.74 14.33
C PRO A 37 2.99 -4.26 14.12
N PHE A 38 4.25 -3.83 14.35
CA PHE A 38 4.66 -2.46 14.07
C PHE A 38 4.73 -2.12 12.57
N ASN A 39 5.05 -3.10 11.73
CA ASN A 39 4.95 -2.95 10.28
C ASN A 39 3.49 -2.80 9.87
N ILE A 40 2.60 -3.67 10.37
CA ILE A 40 1.14 -3.57 10.13
C ILE A 40 0.61 -2.20 10.51
N GLY A 41 0.86 -1.73 11.74
CA GLY A 41 0.35 -0.42 12.15
C GLY A 41 0.92 0.74 11.31
N SER A 42 2.18 0.65 10.88
CA SER A 42 2.79 1.64 9.98
C SER A 42 2.22 1.60 8.56
N ILE A 43 1.90 0.40 8.05
CA ILE A 43 1.23 0.19 6.76
C ILE A 43 -0.17 0.80 6.82
N PHE A 44 -0.98 0.48 7.82
CA PHE A 44 -2.33 1.03 7.98
C PHE A 44 -2.35 2.56 8.14
N ARG A 45 -1.35 3.12 8.83
CA ARG A 45 -1.20 4.57 8.93
C ARG A 45 -0.89 5.22 7.60
N THR A 46 0.00 4.62 6.82
CA THR A 46 0.34 5.07 5.47
C THR A 46 -0.85 4.93 4.52
N ALA A 47 -1.55 3.80 4.58
CA ALA A 47 -2.76 3.52 3.82
C ALA A 47 -3.84 4.59 4.08
N ALA A 48 -4.08 4.93 5.34
CA ALA A 48 -5.02 5.99 5.71
C ALA A 48 -4.61 7.38 5.19
N ALA A 49 -3.31 7.68 5.19
CA ALA A 49 -2.78 8.96 4.72
C ALA A 49 -2.89 9.09 3.19
N LEU A 50 -2.69 7.99 2.46
CA LEU A 50 -2.75 7.94 0.99
C LEU A 50 -4.13 7.56 0.47
N GLY A 51 -5.13 7.43 1.34
CA GLY A 51 -6.52 7.18 0.96
C GLY A 51 -6.72 5.81 0.31
N VAL A 52 -6.06 4.78 0.82
CA VAL A 52 -6.34 3.38 0.45
C VAL A 52 -7.78 3.06 0.83
N GLU A 53 -8.53 2.50 -0.11
CA GLU A 53 -9.95 2.19 0.02
C GLU A 53 -10.18 0.90 0.81
N HIS A 54 -9.33 -0.10 0.60
CA HIS A 54 -9.42 -1.38 1.29
C HIS A 54 -8.05 -2.05 1.44
N VAL A 55 -7.86 -2.78 2.54
CA VAL A 55 -6.70 -3.65 2.77
C VAL A 55 -7.14 -5.10 2.91
N TRP A 56 -6.73 -5.97 2.00
CA TRP A 56 -6.90 -7.42 2.17
C TRP A 56 -5.68 -8.00 2.86
N LEU A 57 -5.88 -8.64 4.01
CA LEU A 57 -4.82 -9.41 4.63
C LEU A 57 -4.77 -10.79 3.97
N ALA A 58 -3.56 -11.32 3.81
CA ALA A 58 -3.35 -12.64 3.25
C ALA A 58 -2.33 -13.46 4.04
N GLY A 59 -2.41 -14.78 3.91
CA GLY A 59 -1.53 -15.72 4.60
C GLY A 59 -1.61 -15.55 6.12
N ASN A 60 -0.46 -15.38 6.76
CA ASN A 60 -0.36 -15.25 8.22
C ASN A 60 -0.24 -13.79 8.70
N ALA A 61 -0.74 -12.83 7.92
CA ALA A 61 -0.63 -11.41 8.25
C ALA A 61 -1.27 -11.10 9.62
N THR A 62 -0.60 -10.29 10.44
CA THR A 62 -1.13 -9.86 11.73
C THR A 62 -2.27 -8.85 11.53
N PRO A 63 -3.45 -9.03 12.16
CA PRO A 63 -4.52 -8.07 12.07
C PRO A 63 -4.15 -6.70 12.68
N PRO A 64 -4.67 -5.57 12.13
CA PRO A 64 -4.43 -4.24 12.68
C PRO A 64 -5.00 -4.06 14.08
N THR A 65 -5.97 -4.89 14.49
CA THR A 65 -6.55 -4.92 15.85
C THR A 65 -5.56 -5.41 16.92
N ASN A 66 -4.39 -5.94 16.52
CA ASN A 66 -3.34 -6.32 17.45
C ASN A 66 -2.91 -5.10 18.31
N PRO A 67 -2.88 -5.21 19.66
CA PRO A 67 -2.53 -4.08 20.54
C PRO A 67 -1.16 -3.46 20.26
N LYS A 68 -0.19 -4.22 19.74
CA LYS A 68 1.13 -3.69 19.34
C LYS A 68 1.05 -2.91 18.03
N ALA A 69 0.20 -3.32 17.09
CA ALA A 69 -0.01 -2.59 15.83
C ALA A 69 -0.66 -1.22 16.09
N GLN A 70 -1.65 -1.19 16.99
CA GLN A 70 -2.34 0.03 17.40
C GLN A 70 -1.39 1.15 17.89
N LYS A 71 -0.25 0.79 18.49
CA LYS A 71 0.78 1.75 18.94
C LYS A 71 1.40 2.56 17.78
N THR A 72 1.46 1.99 16.59
CA THR A 72 2.04 2.65 15.39
C THR A 72 0.96 3.17 14.43
N ALA A 73 -0.20 2.53 14.41
CA ALA A 73 -1.38 3.02 13.69
C ALA A 73 -1.92 4.33 14.27
N LEU A 74 -1.81 4.56 15.59
CA LEU A 74 -2.33 5.77 16.25
C LEU A 74 -3.83 6.01 15.97
N GLY A 75 -4.60 4.93 15.87
CA GLY A 75 -6.05 4.98 15.63
C GLY A 75 -6.44 5.40 14.21
N THR A 76 -5.56 5.22 13.21
CA THR A 76 -5.88 5.47 11.79
C THR A 76 -6.42 4.24 11.08
N ASP A 77 -6.24 3.05 11.65
CA ASP A 77 -6.77 1.78 11.17
C ASP A 77 -8.29 1.83 10.96
N ARG A 78 -9.02 2.53 11.83
CA ARG A 78 -10.47 2.78 11.66
C ARG A 78 -10.87 3.54 10.38
N TYR A 79 -9.92 4.18 9.69
CA TYR A 79 -10.18 4.91 8.45
C TYR A 79 -9.99 4.05 7.20
N VAL A 80 -9.49 2.82 7.35
CA VAL A 80 -9.17 1.93 6.24
C VAL A 80 -9.92 0.61 6.47
N PRO A 81 -11.01 0.36 5.73
CA PRO A 81 -11.64 -0.95 5.67
C PRO A 81 -10.63 -2.05 5.38
N TRP A 82 -10.78 -3.22 6.02
CA TRP A 82 -9.89 -4.35 5.81
C TRP A 82 -10.60 -5.68 5.96
N SER A 83 -10.03 -6.73 5.37
CA SER A 83 -10.50 -8.11 5.45
C SER A 83 -9.52 -8.99 6.23
N GLU A 84 -10.06 -9.95 6.98
CA GLU A 84 -9.28 -10.96 7.70
C GLU A 84 -8.35 -11.76 6.75
N PRO A 85 -7.24 -12.32 7.28
CA PRO A 85 -6.31 -13.09 6.46
C PRO A 85 -6.96 -14.28 5.75
N VAL A 86 -6.78 -14.34 4.43
CA VAL A 86 -7.19 -15.46 3.56
C VAL A 86 -5.99 -15.96 2.74
N PRO A 87 -6.07 -17.08 2.00
CA PRO A 87 -5.03 -17.46 1.05
C PRO A 87 -4.73 -16.33 0.05
N ALA A 88 -3.46 -16.19 -0.34
CA ALA A 88 -3.02 -15.07 -1.18
C ALA A 88 -3.74 -14.99 -2.54
N SER A 89 -3.94 -16.14 -3.20
CA SER A 89 -4.71 -16.22 -4.43
C SER A 89 -6.16 -15.78 -4.25
N GLU A 90 -6.76 -16.02 -3.08
CA GLU A 90 -8.11 -15.58 -2.75
C GLU A 90 -8.20 -14.07 -2.53
N ALA A 91 -7.21 -13.49 -1.82
CA ALA A 91 -7.12 -12.04 -1.64
C ALA A 91 -6.98 -11.33 -3.00
N VAL A 92 -6.11 -11.83 -3.87
CA VAL A 92 -5.92 -11.31 -5.24
C VAL A 92 -7.20 -11.43 -6.05
N ARG A 93 -7.87 -12.60 -6.04
CA ARG A 93 -9.15 -12.80 -6.73
C ARG A 93 -10.21 -11.80 -6.25
N THR A 94 -10.34 -11.61 -4.94
CA THR A 94 -11.33 -10.70 -4.35
C THR A 94 -11.05 -9.24 -4.72
N ALA A 95 -9.78 -8.83 -4.76
CA ALA A 95 -9.40 -7.50 -5.20
C ALA A 95 -9.76 -7.27 -6.69
N LYS A 96 -9.52 -8.26 -7.55
CA LYS A 96 -9.90 -8.22 -8.96
C LYS A 96 -11.42 -8.15 -9.15
N GLU A 97 -12.17 -8.93 -8.40
CA GLU A 97 -13.65 -8.88 -8.39
C GLU A 97 -14.19 -7.52 -7.93
N ALA A 98 -13.44 -6.79 -7.10
CA ALA A 98 -13.75 -5.41 -6.70
C ALA A 98 -13.31 -4.33 -7.73
N GLY A 99 -12.78 -4.75 -8.88
CA GLY A 99 -12.44 -3.90 -10.02
C GLY A 99 -11.00 -3.36 -10.03
N PHE A 100 -10.10 -3.91 -9.21
CA PHE A 100 -8.70 -3.48 -9.17
C PHE A 100 -7.80 -4.35 -10.06
N SER A 101 -6.85 -3.74 -10.75
CA SER A 101 -5.66 -4.46 -11.26
C SER A 101 -4.69 -4.71 -10.11
N VAL A 102 -4.11 -5.90 -10.02
CA VAL A 102 -3.23 -6.28 -8.91
C VAL A 102 -1.77 -6.27 -9.35
N VAL A 103 -0.95 -5.44 -8.69
CA VAL A 103 0.48 -5.34 -8.94
C VAL A 103 1.27 -5.75 -7.71
N ALA A 104 2.02 -6.86 -7.80
CA ALA A 104 2.90 -7.30 -6.73
C ALA A 104 4.19 -6.48 -6.71
N VAL A 105 4.62 -6.08 -5.51
CA VAL A 105 5.87 -5.35 -5.30
C VAL A 105 6.94 -6.33 -4.85
N GLU A 106 7.70 -6.86 -5.82
CA GLU A 106 8.71 -7.89 -5.61
C GLU A 106 9.81 -7.81 -6.68
N LEU A 107 11.01 -8.27 -6.36
CA LEU A 107 12.12 -8.37 -7.30
C LEU A 107 12.14 -9.76 -7.96
N THR A 108 11.37 -9.93 -9.03
CA THR A 108 11.41 -11.13 -9.89
C THR A 108 12.24 -10.88 -11.17
N GLY A 109 12.60 -11.95 -11.88
CA GLY A 109 13.44 -11.84 -13.10
C GLY A 109 12.77 -11.10 -14.26
N ASP A 110 11.45 -10.98 -14.23
CA ASP A 110 10.58 -10.32 -15.20
C ASP A 110 9.94 -9.02 -14.66
N ALA A 111 10.24 -8.64 -13.41
CA ALA A 111 9.67 -7.44 -12.81
C ALA A 111 10.17 -6.16 -13.49
N VAL A 112 9.27 -5.18 -13.61
CA VAL A 112 9.59 -3.84 -14.14
C VAL A 112 9.84 -2.83 -13.02
N PRO A 113 10.64 -1.78 -13.23
CA PRO A 113 10.78 -0.72 -12.24
C PRO A 113 9.42 -0.10 -11.91
N LEU A 114 9.14 0.10 -10.62
CA LEU A 114 7.84 0.59 -10.12
C LEU A 114 7.39 1.90 -10.80
N HIS A 115 8.32 2.80 -11.09
CA HIS A 115 8.03 4.09 -11.72
C HIS A 115 7.68 3.98 -13.22
N GLU A 116 7.93 2.82 -13.84
CA GLU A 116 7.53 2.45 -15.20
C GLU A 116 6.33 1.49 -15.20
N SER A 117 5.90 1.03 -14.02
CA SER A 117 4.78 0.11 -13.86
C SER A 117 3.46 0.78 -14.27
N PRO A 118 2.53 0.06 -14.90
CA PRO A 118 1.24 0.61 -15.31
C PRO A 118 0.28 0.76 -14.13
N LEU A 119 0.61 1.63 -13.16
CA LEU A 119 -0.21 1.91 -11.98
C LEU A 119 -1.34 2.91 -12.26
N GLY A 120 -1.75 3.05 -13.53
CA GLY A 120 -2.87 3.88 -13.94
C GLY A 120 -4.21 3.19 -13.72
N GLY A 121 -5.26 3.98 -13.44
CA GLY A 121 -6.58 3.44 -13.11
C GLY A 121 -6.63 2.78 -11.72
N ASP A 122 -7.72 2.08 -11.43
CA ASP A 122 -7.96 1.46 -10.13
C ASP A 122 -6.96 0.31 -9.88
N VAL A 123 -6.06 0.50 -8.92
CA VAL A 123 -4.95 -0.43 -8.67
C VAL A 123 -4.93 -0.93 -7.23
N CYS A 124 -4.62 -2.20 -7.06
CA CYS A 124 -4.34 -2.84 -5.79
C CYS A 124 -2.87 -3.26 -5.78
N LEU A 125 -2.07 -2.62 -4.94
CA LEU A 125 -0.68 -3.06 -4.74
C LEU A 125 -0.67 -4.29 -3.83
N ALA A 126 0.30 -5.18 -3.99
CA ALA A 126 0.49 -6.30 -3.09
C ALA A 126 1.93 -6.31 -2.55
N VAL A 127 2.08 -6.49 -1.23
CA VAL A 127 3.38 -6.60 -0.56
C VAL A 127 3.43 -7.89 0.25
N GLY A 128 4.60 -8.51 0.27
CA GLY A 128 4.84 -9.78 0.96
C GLY A 128 5.49 -9.65 2.33
N GLY A 129 5.71 -10.81 2.96
CA GLY A 129 6.21 -10.91 4.34
C GLY A 129 7.68 -10.54 4.48
N GLU A 130 8.12 -10.26 5.71
CA GLU A 130 9.48 -9.76 5.99
C GLU A 130 10.61 -10.72 5.57
N ASP A 131 10.38 -12.02 5.68
CA ASP A 131 11.41 -13.05 5.49
C ASP A 131 11.47 -13.60 4.06
N HIS A 132 10.34 -13.62 3.36
CA HIS A 132 10.17 -14.36 2.11
C HIS A 132 9.60 -13.52 0.96
N GLY A 133 9.27 -12.25 1.22
CA GLY A 133 8.62 -11.41 0.22
C GLY A 133 7.28 -11.99 -0.21
N CYS A 134 6.91 -11.75 -1.46
CA CYS A 134 5.67 -12.24 -2.06
C CYS A 134 5.73 -13.74 -2.34
N SER A 135 4.70 -14.49 -1.96
CA SER A 135 4.65 -15.92 -2.22
C SER A 135 4.49 -16.24 -3.72
N PRO A 136 4.89 -17.44 -4.16
CA PRO A 136 4.64 -17.88 -5.53
C PRO A 136 3.16 -17.80 -5.94
N ALA A 137 2.24 -18.09 -5.00
CA ALA A 137 0.81 -18.03 -5.26
C ALA A 137 0.31 -16.58 -5.46
N LEU A 138 0.89 -15.61 -4.74
CA LEU A 138 0.59 -14.20 -4.95
C LEU A 138 1.14 -13.72 -6.30
N LEU A 139 2.40 -14.06 -6.60
CA LEU A 139 3.07 -13.68 -7.85
C LEU A 139 2.36 -14.25 -9.08
N GLU A 140 1.96 -15.52 -9.04
CA GLU A 140 1.22 -16.17 -10.12
C GLU A 140 -0.17 -15.56 -10.33
N ALA A 141 -0.83 -15.11 -9.26
CA ALA A 141 -2.16 -14.55 -9.34
C ALA A 141 -2.18 -13.06 -9.74
N ALA A 142 -1.09 -12.32 -9.54
CA ALA A 142 -1.00 -10.90 -9.85
C ALA A 142 -1.07 -10.61 -11.36
N ASP A 143 -1.53 -9.42 -11.74
CA ASP A 143 -1.56 -9.00 -13.15
C ASP A 143 -0.18 -8.52 -13.65
N ALA A 144 0.64 -8.01 -12.73
CA ALA A 144 2.01 -7.60 -13.00
C ALA A 144 2.87 -7.67 -11.74
N VAL A 145 4.19 -7.71 -11.92
CA VAL A 145 5.18 -7.60 -10.85
C VAL A 145 6.05 -6.38 -11.10
N SER A 146 6.32 -5.61 -10.05
CA SER A 146 7.15 -4.42 -10.13
C SER A 146 8.07 -4.31 -8.92
N TYR A 147 9.21 -3.65 -9.08
CA TYR A 147 10.19 -3.52 -8.00
C TYR A 147 10.60 -2.08 -7.76
N ILE A 148 10.97 -1.77 -6.52
CA ILE A 148 11.58 -0.48 -6.18
C ILE A 148 13.09 -0.59 -6.48
N PRO A 149 13.66 0.25 -7.35
CA PRO A 149 15.10 0.21 -7.64
C PRO A 149 15.96 0.39 -6.37
N GLN A 150 16.91 -0.52 -6.16
CA GLN A 150 17.82 -0.55 -5.01
C GLN A 150 19.27 -0.39 -5.48
N ILE A 151 19.77 0.85 -5.48
CA ILE A 151 21.12 1.18 -5.98
C ILE A 151 22.20 0.94 -4.89
N GLY A 152 21.77 0.69 -3.66
CA GLY A 152 22.64 0.49 -2.50
C GLY A 152 23.18 -0.93 -2.36
N ARG A 153 23.77 -1.22 -1.18
CA ARG A 153 24.32 -2.54 -0.83
C ARG A 153 23.36 -3.41 -0.01
N VAL A 154 22.14 -2.95 0.22
CA VAL A 154 21.12 -3.66 1.01
C VAL A 154 20.13 -4.27 0.04
N GLY A 155 19.83 -5.56 0.21
CA GLY A 155 19.03 -6.34 -0.72
C GLY A 155 17.51 -6.29 -0.52
N SER A 156 17.01 -5.51 0.45
CA SER A 156 15.57 -5.34 0.66
C SER A 156 15.26 -4.07 1.46
N PHE A 157 14.02 -3.58 1.31
CA PHE A 157 13.47 -2.57 2.20
C PHE A 157 12.72 -3.24 3.35
N ASN A 158 12.56 -2.53 4.47
CA ASN A 158 11.49 -2.84 5.41
C ASN A 158 10.13 -2.82 4.69
N VAL A 159 9.27 -3.81 4.93
CA VAL A 159 7.99 -3.94 4.20
C VAL A 159 7.07 -2.73 4.33
N ALA A 160 7.02 -2.08 5.50
CA ALA A 160 6.21 -0.87 5.67
C ALA A 160 6.77 0.32 4.86
N VAL A 161 8.09 0.39 4.69
CA VAL A 161 8.75 1.38 3.82
C VAL A 161 8.47 1.07 2.35
N ALA A 162 8.57 -0.20 1.94
CA ALA A 162 8.25 -0.62 0.58
C ALA A 162 6.79 -0.28 0.22
N ALA A 163 5.85 -0.61 1.11
CA ALA A 163 4.43 -0.26 0.95
C ALA A 163 4.23 1.27 0.83
N ALA A 164 4.93 2.06 1.64
CA ALA A 164 4.83 3.52 1.57
C ALA A 164 5.35 4.11 0.26
N ILE A 165 6.50 3.61 -0.24
CA ILE A 165 7.04 4.03 -1.54
C ILE A 165 6.06 3.64 -2.65
N ALA A 166 5.57 2.41 -2.63
CA ALA A 166 4.69 1.89 -3.67
C ALA A 166 3.35 2.64 -3.73
N LEU A 167 2.70 2.84 -2.57
CA LEU A 167 1.46 3.61 -2.50
C LEU A 167 1.65 5.08 -2.92
N ALA A 168 2.78 5.69 -2.54
CA ALA A 168 3.09 7.07 -2.93
C ALA A 168 3.33 7.19 -4.44
N ASP A 169 4.00 6.21 -5.06
CA ASP A 169 4.21 6.23 -6.51
C ASP A 169 2.91 5.97 -7.28
N ALA A 170 2.06 5.03 -6.84
CA ALA A 170 0.72 4.85 -7.41
C ALA A 170 -0.08 6.16 -7.36
N ARG A 171 -0.06 6.85 -6.22
CA ARG A 171 -0.68 8.18 -6.11
C ARG A 171 -0.04 9.22 -7.02
N ARG A 172 1.28 9.24 -7.17
CA ARG A 172 1.94 10.15 -8.10
C ARG A 172 1.47 9.93 -9.54
N GLN A 173 1.27 8.68 -9.94
CA GLN A 173 0.87 8.33 -11.31
C GLN A 173 -0.61 8.62 -11.59
N GLY A 174 -1.51 8.36 -10.64
CA GLY A 174 -2.96 8.63 -10.83
C GLY A 174 -3.44 9.99 -10.30
N TRP A 175 -2.60 10.76 -9.60
CA TRP A 175 -2.94 12.12 -9.20
C TRP A 175 -2.71 13.09 -10.35
N SER A 176 -3.79 13.41 -11.07
CA SER A 176 -3.83 14.60 -11.92
C SER A 176 -3.98 15.82 -11.02
N ALA A 177 -2.89 16.56 -10.81
CA ALA A 177 -2.95 17.83 -10.08
C ALA A 177 -3.85 18.81 -10.86
N SER A 178 -5.11 18.91 -10.44
CA SER A 178 -6.03 19.98 -10.86
C SER A 178 -5.97 21.13 -9.86
#